data_AF-A0A564YER8-F1
#
_entry.id   AF-A0A564YER8-F1
#
_cell.length_a   1.000
_cell.length_b   1.000
_cell.length_c   1.000
_cell.angle_alpha   90.00
_cell.angle_beta   90.00
_cell.angle_gamma   90.00
#
_symmetry.space_group_name_H-M   'P 1'
#
loop_
_entity.id
_entity.type
_entity.pdbx_description
1 polymer ?
#
loop_
_entity_poly.entity_id
_entity_poly.type
_entity_poly.pdbx_seq_one_letter_code
_entity_poly.pdbx_strand_id
1 'polypeptide(L)'
;MTFPPWEVDDHLTDASEIVGNDHAPAKGQEQKSKPKRMLSAREALKPVRVFSFNHNVPIINLSDATNTQIFYVSGHLGVIYDVKKNEQYILRGHVNTITSTCASRDRRWLVTGDA
;
A
#
# COMPACT_ATOMS: atom_id res chain seq x y z
N MET A 1 1.20 -41.53 5.85
CA MET A 1 0.77 -40.73 7.01
C MET A 1 -0.17 -39.66 6.46
N THR A 2 -1.40 -39.99 6.03
CA THR A 2 -2.65 -40.16 6.80
C THR A 2 -2.96 -39.00 7.75
N PHE A 3 -3.99 -38.25 7.38
CA PHE A 3 -4.66 -37.13 8.06
C PHE A 3 -5.30 -37.57 9.41
N PRO A 4 -5.86 -36.64 10.23
CA PRO A 4 -7.27 -36.35 10.00
C PRO A 4 -7.68 -34.87 10.06
N PRO A 5 -8.81 -34.55 9.39
CA PRO A 5 -9.59 -33.34 9.59
C PRO A 5 -10.24 -33.41 10.98
N TRP A 6 -10.26 -32.31 11.72
CA TRP A 6 -11.04 -32.25 12.95
C TRP A 6 -12.54 -32.11 12.56
N GLU A 7 -13.24 -33.22 12.40
CA GLU A 7 -13.97 -33.98 13.42
C GLU A 7 -15.40 -33.46 13.53
N VAL A 8 -16.18 -33.92 12.55
CA VAL A 8 -17.65 -33.93 12.57
C VAL A 8 -18.04 -35.36 12.30
N ASP A 9 -18.28 -36.10 13.37
CA ASP A 9 -18.99 -37.37 13.44
C ASP A 9 -19.49 -37.41 14.91
N ASP A 10 -20.76 -37.60 15.23
CA ASP A 10 -21.51 -38.81 14.94
C ASP A 10 -23.03 -38.57 14.98
N HIS A 11 -23.66 -39.15 13.97
CA HIS A 11 -24.85 -40.00 14.04
C HIS A 11 -26.17 -39.53 14.70
N LEU A 12 -27.18 -39.49 13.82
CA LEU A 12 -28.46 -40.20 13.93
C LEU A 12 -29.27 -39.97 15.21
N THR A 13 -30.42 -39.32 15.10
CA THR A 13 -31.71 -40.05 15.06
C THR A 13 -32.89 -39.15 14.68
N ASP A 14 -33.71 -39.71 13.83
CA ASP A 14 -35.03 -39.30 13.39
C ASP A 14 -36.03 -39.36 14.56
N ALA A 15 -36.86 -38.32 14.75
CA ALA A 15 -38.19 -38.45 15.37
C ALA A 15 -38.98 -37.12 15.37
N SER A 16 -40.15 -37.18 14.73
CA SER A 16 -41.43 -36.56 15.10
C SER A 16 -41.56 -35.03 15.15
N GLU A 17 -42.16 -34.50 14.07
CA GLU A 17 -43.54 -33.96 14.06
C GLU A 17 -44.01 -33.10 15.26
N ILE A 18 -44.52 -31.88 14.97
CA ILE A 18 -45.86 -31.34 15.36
C ILE A 18 -45.86 -29.79 15.46
N VAL A 19 -46.65 -29.19 14.56
CA VAL A 19 -47.57 -28.03 14.71
C VAL A 19 -47.01 -26.68 15.18
N GLY A 20 -47.27 -25.66 14.34
CA GLY A 20 -46.87 -24.27 14.58
C GLY A 20 -47.67 -23.53 15.64
N ASN A 21 -47.20 -22.34 15.98
CA ASN A 21 -48.06 -21.20 16.27
C ASN A 21 -47.26 -19.90 16.19
N ASP A 22 -47.91 -18.89 15.60
CA ASP A 22 -47.47 -17.50 15.55
C ASP A 22 -47.22 -16.91 16.94
N HIS A 23 -46.42 -15.83 17.00
CA HIS A 23 -46.60 -14.59 17.77
C HIS A 23 -45.25 -13.95 18.15
N ALA A 24 -44.96 -12.80 17.52
CA ALA A 24 -43.96 -11.83 18.00
C ALA A 24 -44.43 -11.21 19.35
N PRO A 25 -43.54 -10.63 20.19
CA PRO A 25 -43.04 -9.28 19.89
C PRO A 25 -41.57 -9.01 20.24
N ALA A 26 -41.05 -7.98 19.58
CA ALA A 26 -39.73 -7.41 19.69
C ALA A 26 -39.34 -7.03 21.13
N LYS A 27 -38.22 -7.60 21.61
CA LYS A 27 -37.46 -7.02 22.72
C LYS A 27 -36.40 -6.10 22.14
N GLY A 28 -36.59 -4.80 22.39
CA GLY A 28 -35.65 -3.74 22.04
C GLY A 28 -34.26 -4.08 22.59
N GLN A 29 -33.31 -4.27 21.68
CA GLN A 29 -31.91 -4.33 22.04
C GLN A 29 -31.44 -2.90 22.29
N GLU A 30 -31.22 -2.62 23.58
CA GLU A 30 -30.50 -1.45 24.07
C GLU A 30 -29.12 -1.39 23.40
N GLN A 31 -29.02 -0.58 22.34
CA GLN A 31 -27.76 -0.29 21.69
C GLN A 31 -26.91 0.54 22.65
N LYS A 32 -26.10 -0.16 23.47
CA LYS A 32 -24.98 0.42 24.20
C LYS A 32 -24.02 1.03 23.18
N SER A 33 -24.19 2.32 22.90
CA SER A 33 -23.32 3.07 22.01
C SER A 33 -21.93 3.13 22.64
N LYS A 34 -21.04 2.23 22.21
CA LYS A 34 -19.63 2.31 22.56
C LYS A 34 -19.11 3.66 22.07
N PRO A 35 -18.43 4.45 22.91
CA PRO A 35 -17.94 5.75 22.50
C PRO A 35 -16.96 5.55 21.33
N LYS A 36 -17.26 6.17 20.18
CA LYS A 36 -16.31 6.28 19.06
C LYS A 36 -15.13 7.10 19.57
N ARG A 37 -14.09 6.43 20.04
CA ARG A 37 -12.80 7.05 20.37
C ARG A 37 -12.31 7.69 19.08
N MET A 38 -12.45 9.02 18.96
CA MET A 38 -11.79 9.80 17.91
C MET A 38 -10.30 9.71 18.16
N LEU A 39 -9.70 8.64 17.65
CA LEU A 39 -8.28 8.62 17.39
C LEU A 39 -8.06 9.64 16.29
N SER A 40 -7.68 10.85 16.68
CA SER A 40 -6.91 11.71 15.79
C SER A 40 -5.65 10.93 15.43
N ALA A 41 -5.76 10.14 14.35
CA ALA A 41 -4.65 9.37 13.84
C ALA A 41 -3.61 10.40 13.42
N ARG A 42 -2.43 10.37 14.05
CA ARG A 42 -1.27 11.08 13.51
C ARG A 42 -0.91 10.38 12.19
N GLU A 43 -1.53 10.83 11.11
CA GLU A 43 -1.26 10.33 9.79
C GLU A 43 0.13 10.82 9.37
N ALA A 44 1.03 9.88 9.08
CA ALA A 44 2.39 10.22 8.69
C ALA A 44 2.36 10.94 7.35
N LEU A 45 2.92 12.15 7.31
CA LEU A 45 3.05 12.92 6.07
C LEU A 45 4.05 12.22 5.15
N LYS A 46 3.64 11.99 3.91
CA LYS A 46 4.51 11.55 2.82
C LYS A 46 4.63 12.65 1.78
N PRO A 47 5.82 12.89 1.22
CA PRO A 47 5.93 13.78 0.07
C PRO A 47 5.10 13.18 -1.07
N VAL A 48 4.25 14.01 -1.68
CA VAL A 48 3.34 13.61 -2.77
C VAL A 48 3.88 14.05 -4.13
N ARG A 49 4.60 15.18 -4.16
CA ARG A 49 5.18 15.74 -5.37
C ARG A 49 6.43 16.55 -5.03
N VAL A 50 7.41 16.48 -5.90
CA VAL A 50 8.66 17.22 -5.82
C VAL A 50 8.78 18.10 -7.05
N PHE A 51 8.98 19.38 -6.80
CA PHE A 51 9.28 20.38 -7.81
C PHE A 51 10.70 20.86 -7.53
N SER A 52 11.54 20.98 -8.57
CA SER A 52 12.99 21.23 -8.56
C SER A 52 13.84 19.97 -8.78
N PHE A 53 15.10 20.21 -9.16
CA PHE A 53 16.13 19.19 -9.35
C PHE A 53 17.50 19.77 -9.00
N ASN A 54 18.46 18.91 -8.67
CA ASN A 54 19.84 19.28 -8.40
C ASN A 54 20.63 19.39 -9.71
N HIS A 55 21.08 20.59 -10.06
CA HIS A 55 21.85 20.85 -11.29
C HIS A 55 23.25 20.19 -11.30
N ASN A 56 23.78 19.83 -10.12
CA ASN A 56 25.09 19.20 -10.00
C ASN A 56 25.06 17.69 -10.27
N VAL A 57 23.88 17.10 -10.39
CA VAL A 57 23.67 15.66 -10.61
C VAL A 57 23.00 15.46 -11.96
N PRO A 58 23.47 14.52 -12.80
CA PRO A 58 22.88 14.31 -14.12
C PRO A 58 21.44 13.79 -14.02
N ILE A 59 20.58 14.30 -14.91
CA ILE A 59 19.25 13.76 -15.15
C ILE A 59 19.40 12.56 -16.08
N ILE A 60 18.82 11.42 -15.69
CA ILE A 60 18.96 10.16 -16.41
C ILE A 60 17.66 9.86 -17.16
N ASN A 61 17.78 9.53 -18.45
CA ASN A 61 16.64 9.10 -19.26
C ASN A 61 16.35 7.61 -19.04
N LEU A 62 15.19 7.30 -18.44
CA LEU A 62 14.70 5.93 -18.22
C LEU A 62 13.62 5.52 -19.23
N SER A 63 13.43 6.30 -20.30
CA SER A 63 12.38 6.06 -21.29
C SER A 63 12.61 4.77 -22.08
N ASP A 64 11.55 4.00 -22.28
CA ASP A 64 11.51 2.82 -23.13
C ASP A 64 10.69 3.11 -24.41
N ALA A 65 10.49 2.12 -25.28
CA ALA A 65 9.66 2.25 -26.48
C ALA A 65 8.22 2.70 -26.17
N THR A 66 7.70 2.32 -24.99
CA THR A 66 6.32 2.57 -24.59
C THR A 66 6.18 3.67 -23.53
N ASN A 67 7.16 3.84 -22.65
CA ASN A 67 7.09 4.73 -21.50
C ASN A 67 8.11 5.85 -21.59
N THR A 68 7.70 7.08 -21.28
CA THR A 68 8.61 8.23 -21.21
C THR A 68 8.85 8.57 -19.75
N GLN A 69 9.99 8.12 -19.23
CA GLN A 69 10.34 8.27 -17.82
C GLN A 69 11.70 8.95 -17.70
N ILE A 70 11.80 9.87 -16.75
CA ILE A 70 13.05 10.55 -16.40
C ILE A 70 13.34 10.36 -14.92
N PHE A 71 14.61 10.19 -14.58
CA PHE A 71 15.07 10.18 -13.20
C PHE A 71 15.87 11.45 -12.92
N TYR A 72 15.51 12.12 -11.84
CA TYR A 72 16.22 13.28 -11.32
C TYR A 72 16.29 13.22 -9.79
N VAL A 73 17.12 14.08 -9.23
CA VAL A 73 17.36 14.17 -7.80
C VAL A 73 16.98 15.54 -7.30
N SER A 74 16.40 15.62 -6.11
CA SER A 74 16.15 16.89 -5.40
C SER A 74 16.55 16.72 -3.93
N GLY A 75 17.70 17.27 -3.55
CA GLY A 75 18.26 17.09 -2.21
C GLY A 75 18.59 15.62 -1.93
N HIS A 76 17.96 15.04 -0.91
CA HIS A 76 18.10 13.63 -0.51
C HIS A 76 17.05 12.71 -1.16
N LEU A 77 16.19 13.24 -2.04
CA LEU A 77 15.12 12.48 -2.70
C LEU A 77 15.51 12.16 -4.15
N GLY A 78 15.36 10.89 -4.52
CA GLY A 78 15.35 10.47 -5.92
C GLY A 78 13.91 10.50 -6.46
N VAL A 79 13.71 10.98 -7.68
CA VAL A 79 12.38 11.08 -8.29
C VAL A 79 12.41 10.46 -9.68
N ILE A 80 11.53 9.48 -9.92
CA ILE A 80 11.22 8.97 -11.26
C ILE A 80 9.92 9.63 -11.68
N TYR A 81 9.94 10.38 -12.77
CA TYR A 81 8.77 11.06 -13.31
C TYR A 81 8.33 10.39 -14.61
N ASP A 82 7.11 9.88 -14.63
CA ASP A 82 6.43 9.42 -15.85
C ASP A 82 5.72 10.60 -16.50
N VAL A 83 6.24 11.01 -17.65
CA VAL A 83 5.75 12.17 -18.40
C VAL A 83 4.36 11.92 -18.97
N LYS A 84 4.06 10.67 -19.38
CA LYS A 84 2.77 10.33 -20.01
C LYS A 84 1.65 10.29 -18.98
N LYS A 85 1.93 9.74 -17.80
CA LYS A 85 0.96 9.64 -16.70
C LYS A 85 0.95 10.88 -15.80
N ASN A 86 1.94 11.75 -15.90
CA ASN A 86 2.17 12.88 -15.00
C ASN A 86 2.26 12.43 -13.52
N GLU A 87 2.89 11.27 -13.29
CA GLU A 87 3.07 10.65 -11.98
C GLU A 87 4.53 10.70 -11.56
N GLN A 88 4.76 10.89 -10.26
CA GLN A 88 6.09 10.88 -9.66
C GLN A 88 6.21 9.75 -8.66
N TYR A 89 7.25 8.95 -8.82
CA TYR A 89 7.67 7.93 -7.85
C TYR A 89 8.85 8.49 -7.07
N ILE A 90 8.62 8.77 -5.79
CA ILE A 90 9.62 9.39 -4.91
C ILE A 90 10.33 8.29 -4.11
N LEU A 91 11.61 8.15 -4.37
CA LEU A 91 12.53 7.23 -3.71
C LEU A 91 13.11 7.91 -2.47
N ARG A 92 12.91 7.28 -1.32
CA ARG A 92 13.37 7.74 0.00
C ARG A 92 14.36 6.72 0.57
N GLY A 93 15.40 7.20 1.24
CA GLY A 93 16.38 6.33 1.91
C GLY A 93 17.66 7.06 2.31
N HIS A 94 18.11 7.99 1.47
CA HIS A 94 19.25 8.85 1.77
C HIS A 94 18.91 9.86 2.86
N VAL A 95 19.83 10.04 3.81
CA VAL A 95 19.75 11.07 4.84
C VAL A 95 20.43 12.34 4.33
N ASN A 96 21.53 12.18 3.60
CA ASN A 96 22.30 13.28 3.04
C ASN A 96 21.86 13.59 1.60
N THR A 97 22.34 14.73 1.10
CA THR A 97 22.06 15.13 -0.28
C THR A 97 22.73 14.15 -1.25
N ILE A 98 21.97 13.66 -2.21
CA ILE A 98 22.50 12.78 -3.26
C ILE A 98 23.41 13.62 -4.16
N THR A 99 24.65 13.16 -4.31
CA THR A 99 25.71 13.84 -5.07
C THR A 99 26.09 13.10 -6.34
N SER A 100 25.75 11.81 -6.45
CA SER A 100 26.10 10.98 -7.58
C SER A 100 24.97 10.01 -7.95
N THR A 101 24.81 9.77 -9.25
CA THR A 101 23.79 8.88 -9.80
C THR A 101 24.34 8.10 -10.99
N CYS A 102 23.89 6.86 -11.15
CA CYS A 102 24.21 6.03 -12.29
C CYS A 102 23.03 5.11 -12.61
N ALA A 103 22.86 4.76 -13.88
CA ALA A 103 21.90 3.77 -14.30
C ALA A 103 22.58 2.70 -15.15
N SER A 104 22.09 1.48 -15.01
CA SER A 104 22.39 0.38 -15.91
C SER A 104 21.95 0.67 -17.36
N ARG A 105 22.62 0.04 -18.33
CA ARG A 105 22.33 0.22 -19.76
C ARG A 105 20.91 -0.24 -20.14
N ASP A 106 20.45 -1.31 -19.51
CA ASP A 106 19.10 -1.85 -19.65
C ASP A 106 18.06 -1.08 -18.81
N ARG A 107 18.48 -0.05 -18.05
CA ARG A 107 17.64 0.87 -17.27
C ARG A 107 16.84 0.17 -16.17
N ARG A 108 17.19 -1.08 -15.85
CA ARG A 108 16.57 -1.89 -14.81
C ARG A 108 17.06 -1.54 -13.41
N TRP A 109 18.33 -1.15 -13.33
CA TRP A 109 19.01 -0.77 -12.10
C TRP A 109 19.41 0.70 -12.11
N LEU A 110 19.20 1.35 -10.97
CA LEU A 110 19.59 2.71 -10.66
C LEU A 110 20.38 2.70 -9.35
N VAL A 111 21.51 3.41 -9.33
CA VAL A 111 22.34 3.59 -8.14
C VAL A 111 22.43 5.09 -7.83
N THR A 112 22.29 5.41 -6.55
CA THR A 112 22.37 6.77 -6.01
C THR A 112 23.36 6.76 -4.85
N GLY A 113 24.25 7.74 -4.79
CA GLY A 113 25.21 7.91 -3.70
C GLY A 113 25.07 9.29 -3.07
N ASP A 114 25.11 9.35 -1.75
CA ASP A 114 25.14 10.56 -0.94
C ASP A 114 26.55 10.85 -0.38
N ALA A 115 26.70 12.01 0.26
CA ALA A 115 27.98 12.50 0.82
C ALA A 115 28.26 11.97 2.23
#